data_AF-A0A2G6ERQ6-F1
#
_entry.id   AF-A0A2G6ERQ6-F1
#
_cell.length_a   1.000
_cell.length_b   1.000
_cell.length_c   1.000
_cell.angle_alpha   90.00
_cell.angle_beta   90.00
_cell.angle_gamma   90.00
#
_symmetry.space_group_name_H-M   'P 1'
#
loop_
_entity.id
_entity.type
_entity.pdbx_description
1 polymer ?
#
loop_
_entity_poly.entity_id
_entity_poly.type
_entity_poly.pdbx_seq_one_letter_code
_entity_poly.pdbx_strand_id
1 'polypeptide(L)'
;MELEQENQLLREQVAILNEQIKHLLNKRYTPSSEKTSPQQLGLFNEAEEAVAEEACAESENNETVVKGHTRQRKPRVTIPEALPRVEVIHDIPEADKHCPNDGTALKQIGSEDHEQIEIIPAKIKIVRHKRLKYACPCCDNHIVTAKKPEQPIEKSIASASLLAYVATQKYADALPLYRQSEMFKRIGIGLDRTNMANWMVKCGTLVQ
;
A
#
# COMPACT_ATOMS: atom_id res chain seq x y z
N MET A 1 49.60 22.50 -31.04
CA MET A 1 49.86 21.10 -30.65
C MET A 1 50.33 20.99 -29.20
N GLU A 2 51.59 21.27 -28.84
CA GLU A 2 52.09 21.11 -27.46
C GLU A 2 51.39 22.03 -26.44
N LEU A 3 51.23 23.31 -26.78
CA LEU A 3 50.52 24.27 -25.92
C LEU A 3 49.03 23.94 -25.74
N GLU A 4 48.41 23.29 -26.73
CA GLU A 4 46.99 22.89 -26.63
C GLU A 4 46.84 21.65 -25.75
N GLN A 5 47.79 20.72 -25.83
CA GLN A 5 47.86 19.55 -24.96
C GLN A 5 48.15 19.98 -23.52
N GLU A 6 49.06 20.92 -23.30
CA GLU A 6 49.34 21.47 -21.98
C GLU A 6 48.12 22.19 -21.39
N ASN A 7 47.39 22.97 -22.21
CA ASN A 7 46.13 23.58 -21.79
C ASN A 7 45.04 22.55 -21.46
N GLN A 8 44.99 21.41 -22.16
CA GLN A 8 44.06 20.33 -21.85
C GLN A 8 44.41 19.67 -20.52
N LEU A 9 45.68 19.34 -20.29
CA LEU A 9 46.15 18.75 -19.04
C LEU A 9 45.93 19.69 -17.84
N LEU A 10 46.18 20.99 -18.03
CA LEU A 10 45.91 21.99 -16.99
C LEU A 10 44.40 22.11 -16.69
N ARG A 11 43.53 22.01 -17.70
CA ARG A 11 42.07 22.01 -17.50
C ARG A 11 41.58 20.77 -16.77
N GLU A 12 42.14 19.60 -17.09
CA GLU A 12 41.86 18.35 -16.39
C GLU A 12 42.32 18.42 -14.93
N GLN A 13 43.52 18.94 -14.68
CA GLN A 13 44.02 19.16 -13.31
C GLN A 13 43.12 20.13 -12.54
N VAL A 14 42.69 21.23 -13.15
CA VAL A 14 41.76 22.18 -12.52
C VAL A 14 40.40 21.53 -12.24
N ALA A 15 39.90 20.68 -13.13
CA ALA A 15 38.65 19.94 -12.90
C ALA A 15 38.78 18.99 -11.70
N ILE A 16 39.85 18.22 -11.64
CA ILE A 16 40.15 17.29 -10.53
C ILE A 16 40.28 18.05 -9.21
N LEU A 17 41.03 19.15 -9.20
CA LEU A 17 41.21 19.99 -8.01
C LEU A 17 39.88 20.60 -7.54
N ASN A 18 39.03 21.06 -8.48
CA ASN A 18 37.71 21.57 -8.15
C ASN A 18 36.79 20.49 -7.56
N GLU A 19 36.85 19.26 -8.05
CA GLU A 19 36.10 18.13 -7.48
C GLU A 19 36.59 17.78 -6.08
N GLN A 20 37.91 17.79 -5.85
CA GLN A 20 38.49 17.59 -4.52
C GLN A 20 38.09 18.69 -3.55
N ILE A 21 38.10 19.96 -3.99
CA ILE A 21 37.61 21.08 -3.20
C ILE A 21 36.13 20.90 -2.87
N LYS A 22 35.27 20.56 -3.83
CA LYS A 22 33.84 20.27 -3.57
C LYS A 22 33.66 19.15 -2.56
N HIS A 23 34.44 18.06 -2.64
CA HIS A 23 34.39 16.96 -1.68
C HIS A 23 34.80 17.40 -0.27
N LEU A 24 35.86 18.21 -0.15
CA LEU A 24 36.34 18.74 1.12
C LEU A 24 35.38 19.77 1.70
N LEU A 25 34.80 20.64 0.88
CA LEU A 25 33.75 21.57 1.27
C LEU A 25 32.51 20.81 1.74
N ASN A 26 32.10 19.75 1.03
CA ASN A 26 31.02 18.89 1.47
C ASN A 26 31.35 18.24 2.81
N LYS A 27 32.54 17.67 3.01
CA LYS A 27 32.94 17.12 4.31
C LYS A 27 33.00 18.16 5.44
N ARG A 28 33.38 19.40 5.14
CA ARG A 28 33.58 20.47 6.13
C ARG A 28 32.31 21.21 6.50
N TYR A 29 31.44 21.46 5.52
CA TYR A 29 30.24 22.30 5.66
C TYR A 29 28.93 21.51 5.60
N THR A 30 28.93 20.29 5.05
CA THR A 30 27.79 19.38 5.23
C THR A 30 27.89 18.79 6.64
N PRO A 31 26.81 18.80 7.42
CA PRO A 31 26.83 18.20 8.75
C PRO A 31 27.21 16.71 8.62
N SER A 32 28.20 16.27 9.41
CA SER A 32 28.74 14.90 9.42
C SER A 32 27.75 13.82 9.89
N SER A 33 26.50 14.22 10.12
CA SER A 33 25.39 13.34 10.37
C SER A 33 24.28 13.87 9.48
N GLU A 34 23.68 12.98 8.69
CA GLU A 34 22.32 13.16 8.18
C GLU A 34 21.38 13.31 9.39
N LYS A 35 21.49 14.44 10.10
CA LYS A 35 20.61 14.75 11.22
C LYS A 35 19.31 15.17 10.58
N THR A 36 18.40 14.22 10.52
CA THR A 36 16.96 14.44 10.45
C THR A 36 16.64 15.69 11.26
N SER A 37 16.13 16.74 10.61
CA SER A 37 15.76 17.95 11.36
C SER A 37 14.73 17.57 12.43
N PRO A 38 14.65 18.27 13.57
CA PRO A 38 13.59 18.02 14.56
C PRO A 38 12.20 18.10 13.93
N GLN A 39 12.02 18.96 12.93
CA GLN A 39 10.80 19.06 12.14
C GLN A 39 10.56 17.82 11.24
N GLN A 40 11.62 17.14 10.80
CA GLN A 40 11.52 15.90 10.01
C GLN A 40 11.14 14.69 10.89
N LEU A 41 11.37 14.75 12.23
CA LEU A 41 10.83 13.76 13.16
C LEU A 41 9.29 13.86 13.30
N GLY A 42 8.71 15.04 13.07
CA GLY A 42 7.26 15.27 13.09
C GLY A 42 6.52 14.84 11.81
N LEU A 43 7.23 14.61 10.69
CA LEU A 43 6.61 14.24 9.41
C LEU A 43 5.79 12.95 9.44
N PHE A 44 6.02 12.07 10.42
CA PHE A 44 5.28 10.82 10.59
C PHE A 44 4.35 10.84 11.79
N ASN A 45 4.26 11.98 12.49
CA ASN A 45 3.42 12.17 13.67
C ASN A 45 2.07 12.82 13.33
N GLU A 46 1.63 12.77 12.07
CA GLU A 46 0.36 13.37 11.62
C GLU A 46 -0.84 12.94 12.50
N ALA A 47 -0.86 11.69 12.97
CA ALA A 47 -1.90 11.20 13.87
C ALA A 47 -1.82 11.82 15.28
N GLU A 48 -0.60 12.01 15.81
CA GLU A 48 -0.38 12.59 17.14
C GLU A 48 -0.60 14.11 17.11
N GLU A 49 -0.20 14.78 16.02
CA GLU A 49 -0.50 16.19 15.78
C GLU A 49 -2.01 16.43 15.62
N ALA A 50 -2.72 15.58 14.86
CA ALA A 50 -4.18 15.70 14.73
C ALA A 50 -4.90 15.51 16.08
N VAL A 51 -4.45 14.55 16.89
CA VAL A 51 -4.99 14.34 18.26
C VAL A 51 -4.62 15.50 19.18
N ALA A 52 -3.41 16.05 19.08
CA ALA A 52 -2.98 17.22 19.84
C ALA A 52 -3.75 18.49 19.44
N GLU A 53 -4.04 18.69 18.15
CA GLU A 53 -4.89 19.79 17.68
C GLU A 53 -6.33 19.66 18.23
N GLU A 54 -6.88 18.45 18.27
CA GLU A 54 -8.18 18.19 18.90
C GLU A 54 -8.16 18.45 20.41
N ALA A 55 -7.10 18.05 21.11
CA ALA A 55 -6.93 18.26 22.55
C ALA A 55 -6.64 19.72 22.94
N CYS A 56 -5.83 20.45 22.16
CA CYS A 56 -5.59 21.89 22.36
C CYS A 56 -6.87 22.71 22.15
N ALA A 57 -7.74 22.27 21.24
CA ALA A 57 -9.08 22.84 21.08
C ALA A 57 -10.05 22.47 22.23
N GLU A 58 -9.66 21.61 23.16
CA GLU A 58 -10.42 21.27 24.38
C GLU A 58 -9.85 21.93 25.66
N SER A 59 -8.60 22.47 25.62
CA SER A 59 -7.90 22.93 26.83
C SER A 59 -7.63 24.44 26.96
N GLU A 60 -8.17 25.30 26.11
CA GLU A 60 -8.13 26.76 26.35
C GLU A 60 -9.35 27.22 27.17
N ASN A 61 -9.27 26.95 28.48
CA ASN A 61 -10.19 27.49 29.48
C ASN A 61 -9.63 28.80 30.06
N ASN A 62 -9.48 29.82 29.21
CA ASN A 62 -9.30 31.21 29.64
C ASN A 62 -10.51 32.01 29.16
N GLU A 63 -11.33 32.45 30.12
CA GLU A 63 -12.55 33.21 29.90
C GLU A 63 -12.26 34.47 29.06
N THR A 64 -12.67 34.43 27.79
CA THR A 64 -12.86 35.61 26.96
C THR A 64 -14.29 35.60 26.45
N VAL A 65 -15.02 36.70 26.68
CA VAL A 65 -16.40 36.85 26.20
C VAL A 65 -16.37 37.04 24.68
N VAL A 66 -16.43 35.94 23.94
CA VAL A 66 -16.57 35.91 22.48
C VAL A 66 -18.02 35.56 22.15
N LYS A 67 -18.69 36.37 21.31
CA LYS A 67 -20.03 36.08 20.78
C LYS A 67 -20.06 34.65 20.23
N GLY A 68 -20.97 33.84 20.76
CA GLY A 68 -20.99 32.38 20.63
C GLY A 68 -20.66 31.88 19.23
N HIS A 69 -19.45 31.38 19.05
CA HIS A 69 -19.12 30.58 17.89
C HIS A 69 -19.73 29.20 18.13
N THR A 70 -20.77 28.85 17.37
CA THR A 70 -21.30 27.48 17.37
C THR A 70 -20.22 26.55 16.82
N ARG A 71 -19.60 25.74 17.69
CA ARG A 71 -18.68 24.68 17.27
C ARG A 71 -19.51 23.61 16.57
N GLN A 72 -19.48 23.59 15.25
CA GLN A 72 -20.09 22.54 14.44
C GLN A 72 -19.33 21.24 14.75
N ARG A 73 -19.96 20.33 15.51
CA ARG A 73 -19.42 18.98 15.72
C ARG A 73 -19.31 18.32 14.35
N LYS A 74 -18.11 17.90 13.96
CA LYS A 74 -17.92 17.12 12.73
C LYS A 74 -18.84 15.88 12.83
N PRO A 75 -19.67 15.62 11.81
CA PRO A 75 -20.51 14.44 11.81
C PRO A 75 -19.62 13.20 11.87
N ARG A 76 -20.06 12.19 12.63
CA ARG A 76 -19.41 10.88 12.67
C ARG A 76 -19.31 10.34 11.24
N VAL A 77 -18.16 9.76 10.87
CA VAL A 77 -18.00 9.12 9.56
C VAL A 77 -19.06 8.03 9.41
N THR A 78 -19.91 8.16 8.40
CA THR A 78 -20.96 7.18 8.08
C THR A 78 -20.37 6.06 7.25
N ILE A 79 -20.68 4.81 7.63
CA ILE A 79 -20.25 3.64 6.87
C ILE A 79 -21.18 3.49 5.64
N PRO A 80 -20.64 3.38 4.42
CA PRO A 80 -21.46 3.25 3.22
C PRO A 80 -22.36 2.00 3.24
N GLU A 81 -23.63 2.16 2.85
CA GLU A 81 -24.61 1.06 2.80
C GLU A 81 -24.25 -0.03 1.79
N ALA A 82 -23.49 0.30 0.74
CA ALA A 82 -23.11 -0.62 -0.33
C ALA A 82 -22.09 -1.70 0.10
N LEU A 83 -21.44 -1.56 1.25
CA LEU A 83 -20.49 -2.56 1.73
C LEU A 83 -21.21 -3.77 2.35
N PRO A 84 -20.70 -5.00 2.13
CA PRO A 84 -21.32 -6.19 2.70
C PRO A 84 -21.21 -6.18 4.23
N ARG A 85 -22.34 -6.39 4.91
CA ARG A 85 -22.41 -6.53 6.37
C ARG A 85 -22.40 -8.01 6.75
N VAL A 86 -21.61 -8.34 7.77
CA VAL A 86 -21.63 -9.67 8.41
C VAL A 86 -22.18 -9.48 9.81
N GLU A 87 -23.37 -10.00 10.06
CA GLU A 87 -24.02 -9.93 11.37
C GLU A 87 -23.43 -10.98 12.31
N VAL A 88 -22.82 -10.53 13.40
CA VAL A 88 -22.35 -11.39 14.49
C VAL A 88 -23.29 -11.20 15.67
N ILE A 89 -24.17 -12.16 15.90
CA ILE A 89 -25.14 -12.11 16.99
C ILE A 89 -24.47 -12.59 18.27
N HIS A 90 -24.37 -11.70 19.25
CA HIS A 90 -23.95 -12.03 20.61
C HIS A 90 -25.19 -12.31 21.45
N ASP A 91 -25.42 -13.58 21.79
CA ASP A 91 -26.52 -14.01 22.65
C ASP A 91 -26.00 -14.44 24.03
N ILE A 92 -26.87 -14.32 25.03
CA ILE A 92 -26.60 -14.71 26.41
C ILE A 92 -26.64 -16.25 26.51
N PRO A 93 -25.78 -16.89 27.33
CA PRO A 93 -25.86 -18.34 27.57
C PRO A 93 -27.24 -18.79 28.03
N GLU A 94 -27.65 -20.03 27.68
CA GLU A 94 -28.99 -20.55 28.03
C GLU A 94 -29.30 -20.53 29.53
N ALA A 95 -28.27 -20.70 30.37
CA ALA A 95 -28.40 -20.63 31.82
C ALA A 95 -28.89 -19.25 32.32
N ASP A 96 -28.42 -18.18 31.67
CA ASP A 96 -28.70 -16.80 32.05
C ASP A 96 -29.94 -16.22 31.34
N LYS A 97 -30.62 -17.04 30.52
CA LYS A 97 -31.92 -16.69 29.90
C LYS A 97 -33.10 -16.81 30.88
N HIS A 98 -32.84 -17.06 32.15
CA HIS A 98 -33.84 -17.08 33.21
C HIS A 98 -33.56 -15.94 34.18
N CYS A 99 -34.62 -15.25 34.60
CA CYS A 99 -34.53 -14.19 35.57
C CYS A 99 -33.99 -14.72 36.90
N PRO A 100 -32.95 -14.12 37.49
CA PRO A 100 -32.35 -14.61 38.73
C PRO A 100 -33.28 -14.48 39.95
N ASN A 101 -34.37 -13.71 39.85
CA ASN A 101 -35.24 -13.40 40.98
C ASN A 101 -36.52 -14.25 41.01
N ASP A 102 -37.10 -14.58 39.85
CA ASP A 102 -38.37 -15.33 39.72
C ASP A 102 -38.27 -16.57 38.80
N GLY A 103 -37.11 -16.83 38.20
CA GLY A 103 -36.86 -17.97 37.32
C GLY A 103 -37.58 -17.91 35.98
N THR A 104 -38.26 -16.81 35.66
CA THR A 104 -39.00 -16.68 34.40
C THR A 104 -38.07 -16.53 33.20
N ALA A 105 -38.44 -17.12 32.06
CA ALA A 105 -37.66 -17.02 30.83
C ALA A 105 -37.67 -15.58 30.30
N LEU A 106 -36.47 -15.01 30.10
CA LEU A 106 -36.28 -13.66 29.56
C LEU A 106 -36.72 -13.61 28.10
N LYS A 107 -37.39 -12.51 27.72
CA LYS A 107 -37.79 -12.23 26.34
C LYS A 107 -36.86 -11.18 25.74
N GLN A 108 -36.53 -11.34 24.46
CA GLN A 108 -35.77 -10.34 23.72
C GLN A 108 -36.62 -9.07 23.52
N ILE A 109 -36.07 -7.91 23.88
CA ILE A 109 -36.78 -6.61 23.81
C ILE A 109 -36.21 -5.71 22.69
N GLY A 110 -34.90 -5.79 22.41
CA GLY A 110 -34.24 -5.01 21.38
C GLY A 110 -32.79 -5.43 21.17
N SER A 111 -32.11 -4.80 20.21
CA SER A 111 -30.67 -4.91 19.99
C SER A 111 -30.02 -3.53 20.02
N GLU A 112 -28.76 -3.49 20.45
CA GLU A 112 -27.89 -2.33 20.29
C GLU A 112 -26.88 -2.66 19.18
N ASP A 113 -26.99 -1.95 18.05
CA ASP A 113 -26.19 -2.26 16.87
C ASP A 113 -24.96 -1.33 16.82
N HIS A 114 -23.78 -1.93 16.65
CA HIS A 114 -22.53 -1.21 16.44
C HIS A 114 -21.79 -1.78 15.23
N GLU A 115 -21.58 -0.95 14.21
CA GLU A 115 -20.87 -1.34 12.99
C GLU A 115 -19.35 -1.13 13.11
N GLN A 116 -18.58 -2.12 12.69
CA GLN A 116 -17.11 -2.08 12.61
C GLN A 116 -16.64 -2.39 11.20
N ILE A 117 -15.58 -1.71 10.75
CA ILE A 117 -14.96 -2.00 9.45
C ILE A 117 -13.86 -3.03 9.67
N GLU A 118 -14.06 -4.23 9.14
CA GLU A 118 -13.04 -5.29 9.11
C GLU A 118 -12.29 -5.26 7.77
N ILE A 119 -10.95 -5.25 7.82
CA ILE A 119 -10.11 -5.32 6.62
C ILE A 119 -9.63 -6.76 6.44
N ILE A 120 -10.10 -7.42 5.37
CA ILE A 120 -9.56 -8.70 4.92
C ILE A 120 -8.45 -8.41 3.90
N PRO A 121 -7.18 -8.76 4.18
CA PRO A 121 -6.07 -8.49 3.28
C PRO A 121 -6.22 -9.23 1.94
N ALA A 122 -5.41 -8.83 0.95
CA ALA A 122 -5.47 -9.36 -0.41
C ALA A 122 -5.37 -10.90 -0.45
N LYS A 123 -6.44 -11.57 -0.90
CA LYS A 123 -6.46 -13.03 -1.15
C LYS A 123 -5.78 -13.32 -2.49
N ILE A 124 -4.68 -14.06 -2.45
CA ILE A 124 -3.93 -14.44 -3.66
C ILE A 124 -4.23 -15.90 -4.01
N LYS A 125 -4.52 -16.16 -5.29
CA LYS A 125 -4.75 -17.52 -5.81
C LYS A 125 -3.84 -17.82 -6.99
N ILE A 126 -3.40 -19.06 -7.10
CA ILE A 126 -2.58 -19.54 -8.22
C ILE A 126 -3.50 -20.17 -9.27
N VAL A 127 -3.55 -19.58 -10.48
CA VAL A 127 -4.33 -20.13 -11.60
C VAL A 127 -3.42 -21.02 -12.45
N ARG A 128 -3.62 -22.34 -12.37
CA ARG A 128 -2.85 -23.32 -13.16
C ARG A 128 -3.60 -23.68 -14.44
N HIS A 129 -3.11 -23.19 -15.58
CA HIS A 129 -3.64 -23.56 -16.89
C HIS A 129 -3.07 -24.89 -17.37
N LYS A 130 -3.88 -25.96 -17.38
CA LYS A 130 -3.53 -27.26 -17.96
C LYS A 130 -4.07 -27.36 -19.38
N ARG A 131 -3.20 -27.59 -20.36
CA ARG A 131 -3.58 -27.81 -21.76
C ARG A 131 -3.53 -29.30 -22.07
N LEU A 132 -4.69 -29.90 -22.31
CA LEU A 132 -4.77 -31.30 -22.67
C LEU A 132 -4.28 -31.49 -24.11
N LYS A 133 -3.57 -32.59 -24.34
CA LYS A 133 -3.11 -33.03 -25.64
C LYS A 133 -3.83 -34.35 -25.96
N TYR A 134 -4.28 -34.47 -27.20
CA TYR A 134 -4.95 -35.66 -27.70
C TYR A 134 -4.15 -36.19 -28.90
N ALA A 135 -3.97 -37.50 -28.98
CA ALA A 135 -3.31 -38.15 -30.10
C ALA A 135 -4.32 -39.08 -30.81
N CYS A 136 -4.26 -39.22 -32.13
CA CYS A 136 -5.04 -40.27 -32.80
C CYS A 136 -4.47 -41.63 -32.40
N PRO A 137 -5.28 -42.56 -31.85
CA PRO A 137 -4.83 -43.92 -31.54
C PRO A 137 -4.52 -44.74 -32.80
N CYS A 138 -4.93 -44.25 -33.98
CA CYS A 138 -4.83 -44.94 -35.25
C CYS A 138 -3.43 -44.87 -35.88
N CYS A 139 -2.69 -43.79 -35.64
CA CYS A 139 -1.46 -43.49 -36.38
C CYS A 139 -0.37 -42.85 -35.53
N ASP A 140 -0.63 -42.56 -34.24
CA ASP A 140 0.24 -41.90 -33.25
C ASP A 140 0.88 -40.55 -33.67
N ASN A 141 0.72 -40.15 -34.92
CA ASN A 141 1.39 -39.00 -35.53
C ASN A 141 0.55 -37.71 -35.50
N HIS A 142 -0.76 -37.80 -35.22
CA HIS A 142 -1.64 -36.63 -35.16
C HIS A 142 -1.92 -36.22 -33.71
N ILE A 143 -1.22 -35.17 -33.24
CA ILE A 143 -1.36 -34.63 -31.88
C ILE A 143 -2.02 -33.25 -31.93
N VAL A 144 -3.17 -33.10 -31.27
CA VAL A 144 -3.90 -31.83 -31.12
C VAL A 144 -3.80 -31.35 -29.69
N THR A 145 -3.40 -30.08 -29.50
CA THR A 145 -3.34 -29.46 -28.16
C THR A 145 -4.48 -28.45 -28.01
N ALA A 146 -5.20 -28.51 -26.89
CA ALA A 146 -6.24 -27.54 -26.57
C ALA A 146 -5.68 -26.09 -26.61
N LYS A 147 -6.45 -25.18 -27.21
CA LYS A 147 -6.12 -23.74 -27.21
C LYS A 147 -6.30 -23.17 -25.79
N LYS A 148 -5.51 -22.16 -25.46
CA LYS A 148 -5.63 -21.41 -24.19
C LYS A 148 -6.09 -19.99 -24.51
N PRO A 149 -6.76 -19.30 -23.57
CA PRO A 149 -7.02 -17.87 -23.74
C PRO A 149 -5.69 -17.11 -23.84
N GLU A 150 -5.73 -16.01 -24.58
CA GLU A 150 -4.61 -15.09 -24.71
C GLU A 150 -4.31 -14.43 -23.36
N GLN A 151 -3.03 -14.31 -23.04
CA GLN A 151 -2.57 -13.66 -21.81
C GLN A 151 -1.91 -12.33 -22.16
N PRO A 152 -2.06 -11.28 -21.34
CA PRO A 152 -1.43 -9.98 -21.61
C PRO A 152 0.08 -10.10 -21.83
N ILE A 153 0.75 -10.87 -20.98
CA ILE A 153 2.16 -11.21 -21.15
C ILE A 153 2.27 -12.74 -21.22
N GLU A 154 2.47 -13.23 -22.43
CA GLU A 154 2.63 -14.66 -22.70
C GLU A 154 3.77 -15.28 -21.88
N LYS A 155 3.50 -16.46 -21.29
CA LYS A 155 4.42 -17.24 -20.43
C LYS A 155 4.84 -16.55 -19.12
N SER A 156 4.24 -15.41 -18.77
CA SER A 156 4.48 -14.76 -17.48
C SER A 156 3.74 -15.47 -16.35
N ILE A 157 4.27 -15.36 -15.13
CA ILE A 157 3.54 -15.71 -13.90
C ILE A 157 2.44 -14.68 -13.57
N ALA A 158 2.52 -13.48 -14.15
CA ALA A 158 1.59 -12.41 -13.88
C ALA A 158 0.29 -12.58 -14.67
N SER A 159 -0.81 -12.78 -13.95
CA SER A 159 -2.16 -12.71 -14.50
C SER A 159 -2.57 -11.25 -14.77
N ALA A 160 -3.59 -11.04 -15.60
CA ALA A 160 -4.15 -9.72 -15.84
C ALA A 160 -4.54 -8.99 -14.54
N SER A 161 -5.10 -9.72 -13.57
CA SER A 161 -5.47 -9.16 -12.26
C SER A 161 -4.26 -8.71 -11.43
N LEU A 162 -3.16 -9.48 -11.44
CA LEU A 162 -1.94 -9.10 -10.74
C LEU A 162 -1.28 -7.88 -11.40
N LEU A 163 -1.28 -7.82 -12.73
CA LEU A 163 -0.78 -6.68 -13.48
C LEU A 163 -1.57 -5.40 -13.17
N ALA A 164 -2.91 -5.50 -13.16
CA ALA A 164 -3.78 -4.39 -12.80
C ALA A 164 -3.50 -3.90 -11.37
N TYR A 165 -3.40 -4.81 -10.39
CA TYR A 165 -3.10 -4.45 -9.01
C TYR A 165 -1.74 -3.75 -8.84
N VAL A 166 -0.69 -4.26 -9.48
CA VAL A 166 0.65 -3.62 -9.42
C VAL A 166 0.61 -2.24 -10.09
N ALA A 167 -0.12 -2.10 -11.19
CA ALA A 167 -0.27 -0.83 -11.89
C ALA A 167 -1.06 0.20 -11.07
N THR A 168 -2.20 -0.17 -10.48
CA THR A 168 -2.98 0.74 -9.63
C THR A 168 -2.16 1.18 -8.43
N GLN A 169 -1.49 0.26 -7.75
CA GLN A 169 -0.65 0.62 -6.61
C GLN A 169 0.49 1.54 -6.99
N LYS A 170 1.15 1.28 -8.13
CA LYS A 170 2.30 2.09 -8.56
C LYS A 170 1.88 3.49 -8.98
N TYR A 171 0.81 3.60 -9.77
CA TYR A 171 0.47 4.83 -10.49
C TYR A 171 -0.66 5.63 -9.83
N ALA A 172 -1.63 4.97 -9.19
CA ALA A 172 -2.71 5.65 -8.47
C ALA A 172 -2.36 5.88 -7.00
N ASP A 173 -1.81 4.87 -6.31
CA ASP A 173 -1.53 4.95 -4.87
C ASP A 173 -0.08 5.38 -4.55
N ALA A 174 0.67 5.79 -5.58
CA ALA A 174 2.07 6.22 -5.48
C ALA A 174 3.00 5.25 -4.73
N LEU A 175 2.70 3.95 -4.76
CA LEU A 175 3.42 2.92 -4.01
C LEU A 175 4.61 2.37 -4.84
N PRO A 176 5.87 2.63 -4.45
CA PRO A 176 7.01 2.21 -5.25
C PRO A 176 7.16 0.68 -5.33
N LEU A 177 7.67 0.18 -6.47
CA LEU A 177 7.76 -1.27 -6.73
C LEU A 177 8.60 -2.05 -5.70
N TYR A 178 9.62 -1.44 -5.08
CA TYR A 178 10.41 -2.12 -4.05
C TYR A 178 9.56 -2.41 -2.80
N ARG A 179 8.70 -1.47 -2.43
CA ARG A 179 7.78 -1.59 -1.28
C ARG A 179 6.68 -2.60 -1.58
N GLN A 180 6.16 -2.61 -2.81
CA GLN A 180 5.25 -3.68 -3.26
C GLN A 180 5.92 -5.06 -3.15
N SER A 181 7.18 -5.19 -3.56
CA SER A 181 7.96 -6.43 -3.41
C SER A 181 8.03 -6.89 -1.95
N GLU A 182 8.28 -5.99 -1.01
CA GLU A 182 8.27 -6.30 0.42
C GLU A 182 6.88 -6.70 0.92
N MET A 183 5.82 -6.05 0.45
CA MET A 183 4.45 -6.43 0.79
C MET A 183 4.12 -7.84 0.30
N PHE A 184 4.52 -8.21 -0.91
CA PHE A 184 4.36 -9.58 -1.40
C PHE A 184 5.18 -10.59 -0.59
N LYS A 185 6.40 -10.21 -0.16
CA LYS A 185 7.23 -11.06 0.71
C LYS A 185 6.57 -11.34 2.06
N ARG A 186 5.86 -10.36 2.65
CA ARG A 186 5.08 -10.57 3.90
C ARG A 186 3.96 -11.61 3.73
N ILE A 187 3.45 -11.77 2.52
CA ILE A 187 2.44 -12.78 2.14
C ILE A 187 3.12 -14.10 1.71
N GLY A 188 4.46 -14.20 1.79
CA GLY A 188 5.22 -15.38 1.40
C GLY A 188 5.52 -15.50 -0.09
N ILE A 189 5.32 -14.42 -0.87
CA ILE A 189 5.55 -14.43 -2.33
C ILE A 189 6.78 -13.58 -2.66
N GLY A 190 7.83 -14.23 -3.14
CA GLY A 190 9.05 -13.56 -3.61
C GLY A 190 8.87 -12.97 -5.02
N LEU A 191 8.35 -11.75 -5.12
CA LEU A 191 8.33 -11.00 -6.38
C LEU A 191 9.48 -10.02 -6.45
N ASP A 192 10.34 -10.16 -7.46
CA ASP A 192 11.43 -9.23 -7.69
C ASP A 192 10.96 -7.91 -8.34
N ARG A 193 11.59 -6.81 -7.94
CA ARG A 193 11.32 -5.47 -8.45
C ARG A 193 11.56 -5.39 -9.96
N THR A 194 12.60 -6.05 -10.46
CA THR A 194 12.96 -6.03 -11.89
C THR A 194 11.86 -6.68 -12.73
N ASN A 195 11.32 -7.80 -12.26
CA ASN A 195 10.21 -8.48 -12.93
C ASN A 195 8.97 -7.58 -12.99
N MET A 196 8.59 -6.95 -11.88
CA MET A 196 7.46 -6.03 -11.86
C MET A 196 7.68 -4.81 -12.76
N ALA A 197 8.89 -4.25 -12.79
CA ALA A 197 9.22 -3.14 -13.67
C ALA A 197 9.07 -3.53 -15.15
N ASN A 198 9.62 -4.69 -15.53
CA ASN A 198 9.49 -5.24 -16.88
C ASN A 198 8.03 -5.49 -17.26
N TRP A 199 7.20 -5.95 -16.32
CA TRP A 199 5.77 -6.11 -16.55
C TRP A 199 5.08 -4.77 -16.81
N MET A 200 5.38 -3.73 -16.02
CA MET A 200 4.77 -2.41 -16.21
C MET A 200 5.14 -1.78 -17.56
N VAL A 201 6.39 -1.95 -18.01
CA VAL A 201 6.82 -1.50 -19.35
C VAL A 201 6.01 -2.24 -20.44
N LYS A 202 5.91 -3.57 -20.35
CA LYS A 202 5.13 -4.37 -21.31
C LYS A 202 3.63 -4.03 -21.28
N CYS A 203 3.06 -3.78 -20.10
CA CYS A 203 1.68 -3.34 -19.99
C CYS A 203 1.48 -1.99 -20.68
N GLY A 204 2.43 -1.06 -20.51
CA GLY A 204 2.41 0.24 -21.20
C GLY A 204 2.35 0.08 -22.72
N THR A 205 3.16 -0.81 -23.29
CA THR A 205 3.15 -1.07 -24.75
C THR A 205 1.88 -1.77 -25.25
N LEU A 206 1.13 -2.45 -24.38
CA LEU A 206 -0.09 -3.18 -24.76
C LEU A 206 -1.35 -2.30 -24.76
N VAL A 207 -1.31 -1.18 -24.04
CA VAL A 207 -2.45 -0.27 -23.84
C VAL A 207 -2.33 1.00 -24.71
N GLN A 208 -1.16 1.22 -25.33
CA GLN A 208 -0.94 2.24 -26.35
C GLN A 208 -1.53 1.82 -27.69
#